data_AF-A0A7S1B8H2-F1
#
_entry.id   AF-A0A7S1B8H2-F1
#
_cell.length_a   1.000
_cell.length_b   1.000
_cell.length_c   1.000
_cell.angle_alpha   90.00
_cell.angle_beta   90.00
_cell.angle_gamma   90.00
#
_symmetry.space_group_name_H-M   'P 1'
#
loop_
_entity.id
_entity.type
_entity.pdbx_description
1 polymer ?
#
loop_
_entity_poly.entity_id
_entity_poly.type
_entity_poly.pdbx_seq_one_letter_code
_entity_poly.pdbx_strand_id
1 'polypeptide(L)'
;NNNLEKNNLENNNLEKNNLENNNLEKNSETSTLRRSSILCLSLNQDGSCLAVGTDVGFRIYSVLPPKETFRRTFGGSFDDGGIGQVQMLFRCNLLALVGGGPSPHYPPHKVMIW
;
A
#
# COMPACT_ATOMS: atom_id res chain seq x y z
N ASN A 1 49.75 35.09 3.62
CA ASN A 1 48.40 35.20 4.22
C ASN A 1 47.26 34.58 3.41
N ASN A 2 47.51 33.91 2.26
CA ASN A 2 46.43 33.29 1.46
C ASN A 2 46.43 31.75 1.47
N ASN A 3 47.33 31.11 2.22
CA ASN A 3 47.45 29.64 2.26
C ASN A 3 46.90 28.99 3.56
N LEU A 4 46.84 29.70 4.69
CA LEU A 4 46.20 29.17 5.90
C LEU A 4 44.66 29.20 5.81
N GLU A 5 44.08 30.22 5.17
CA GLU A 5 42.63 30.29 4.98
C GLU A 5 42.12 29.24 3.98
N LYS A 6 42.90 28.91 2.95
CA LYS A 6 42.56 27.86 1.98
C LYS A 6 42.55 26.46 2.61
N ASN A 7 43.55 26.14 3.42
CA ASN A 7 43.62 24.85 4.12
C ASN A 7 42.51 24.69 5.16
N ASN A 8 42.13 25.78 5.85
CA ASN A 8 40.99 25.75 6.77
C ASN A 8 39.65 25.63 6.03
N LEU A 9 39.51 26.20 4.83
CA LEU A 9 38.30 26.05 4.02
C LEU A 9 38.15 24.63 3.45
N GLU A 10 39.26 24.00 3.02
CA GLU A 10 39.27 22.60 2.57
C GLU A 10 38.98 21.61 3.69
N ASN A 11 39.55 21.80 4.89
CA ASN A 11 39.29 20.93 6.04
C ASN A 11 37.84 21.03 6.53
N ASN A 12 37.26 22.23 6.54
CA ASN A 12 35.84 22.43 6.88
C ASN A 12 34.88 21.82 5.82
N ASN A 13 35.29 21.77 4.55
CA ASN A 13 34.52 21.13 3.49
C ASN A 13 34.63 19.60 3.55
N LEU A 14 35.78 19.05 3.94
CA LEU A 14 35.96 17.61 4.16
C LEU A 14 35.14 17.09 5.35
N GLU A 15 35.06 17.84 6.46
CA GLU A 15 34.19 17.48 7.59
C GLU A 15 32.70 17.62 7.25
N LYS A 16 32.29 18.65 6.50
CA LYS A 16 30.91 18.78 6.00
C LYS A 16 30.52 17.64 5.05
N ASN A 17 31.41 17.28 4.12
CA ASN A 17 31.18 16.18 3.19
C ASN A 17 31.10 14.83 3.94
N ASN A 18 31.89 14.64 5.01
CA ASN A 18 31.82 13.44 5.83
C ASN A 18 30.56 13.38 6.71
N LEU A 19 30.00 14.52 7.15
CA LEU A 19 28.69 14.55 7.82
C LEU A 19 27.52 14.35 6.86
N GLU A 20 27.60 14.83 5.61
CA GLU A 20 26.58 14.56 4.58
C GLU A 20 26.61 13.10 4.12
N ASN A 21 27.80 12.50 3.95
CA ASN A 21 27.95 11.11 3.53
C ASN A 21 27.46 10.10 4.58
N ASN A 22 27.61 10.40 5.87
CA ASN A 22 27.07 9.55 6.95
C ASN A 22 25.53 9.62 7.09
N ASN A 23 24.88 10.61 6.47
CA ASN A 23 23.42 10.73 6.44
C ASN A 23 22.79 10.08 5.19
N LEU A 24 23.59 9.74 4.18
CA LEU A 24 23.13 9.06 2.96
C LEU A 24 23.10 7.53 3.12
N GLU A 25 23.94 6.95 3.98
CA GLU A 25 23.94 5.50 4.25
C GLU A 25 23.01 5.07 5.39
N LYS A 26 22.33 6.00 6.07
CA LYS A 26 21.33 5.70 7.12
C LYS A 26 19.87 5.79 6.69
N ASN A 27 19.59 6.08 5.42
CA ASN A 27 18.22 6.12 4.88
C ASN A 27 17.92 5.00 3.86
N SER A 28 18.76 3.96 3.82
CA SER A 28 18.48 2.73 3.09
C SER A 28 17.90 1.63 3.99
N GLU A 29 17.04 2.00 4.96
CA GLU A 29 15.96 1.07 5.28
C GLU A 29 15.13 0.97 4.01
N THR A 30 15.31 -0.14 3.29
CA THR A 30 14.42 -0.59 2.22
C THR A 30 12.99 -0.24 2.62
N SER A 31 12.41 0.81 2.03
CA SER A 31 10.97 0.94 1.96
C SER A 31 10.53 -0.18 1.02
N THR A 32 10.57 -1.41 1.56
CA THR A 32 9.91 -2.54 0.95
C THR A 32 8.51 -2.04 0.70
N LEU A 33 8.13 -1.83 -0.57
CA LEU A 33 6.73 -1.63 -0.91
C LEU A 33 6.04 -2.85 -0.31
N ARG A 34 5.43 -2.68 0.86
CA ARG A 34 4.71 -3.76 1.54
C ARG A 34 3.59 -4.12 0.58
N ARG A 35 3.74 -5.28 -0.06
CA ARG A 35 2.72 -5.80 -0.96
C ARG A 35 1.51 -6.11 -0.09
N SER A 36 0.37 -5.55 -0.46
CA SER A 36 -0.91 -5.83 0.19
C SER A 36 -1.12 -7.34 0.26
N SER A 37 -1.43 -7.86 1.44
CA SER A 37 -1.78 -9.26 1.65
C SER A 37 -3.21 -9.50 1.19
N ILE A 38 -3.45 -10.63 0.51
CA ILE A 38 -4.79 -11.04 0.09
C ILE A 38 -5.47 -11.72 1.28
N LEU A 39 -6.67 -11.24 1.62
CA LEU A 39 -7.50 -11.80 2.70
C LEU A 39 -8.64 -12.66 2.15
N CYS A 40 -9.18 -12.32 0.98
CA CYS A 40 -10.21 -13.13 0.32
C CYS A 40 -10.21 -12.98 -1.20
N LEU A 41 -10.78 -13.97 -1.87
CA LEU A 41 -11.05 -14.01 -3.31
C LEU A 41 -12.47 -14.52 -3.52
N SER A 42 -13.21 -13.89 -4.44
CA SER A 42 -14.54 -14.35 -4.83
C SER A 42 -14.77 -14.08 -6.31
N LEU A 43 -15.34 -15.06 -7.01
CA LEU A 43 -15.91 -14.81 -8.32
C LEU A 43 -17.31 -14.24 -8.14
N ASN A 44 -17.70 -13.33 -9.03
CA ASN A 44 -19.10 -12.99 -9.17
C ASN A 44 -19.90 -14.18 -9.76
N GLN A 45 -21.21 -14.07 -9.76
CA GLN A 45 -22.15 -15.18 -10.03
C GLN A 45 -22.02 -15.78 -11.43
N ASP A 46 -21.59 -14.99 -12.42
CA ASP A 46 -21.37 -15.44 -13.80
C ASP A 46 -19.89 -15.77 -14.10
N GLY A 47 -19.02 -15.75 -13.08
CA GLY A 47 -17.60 -16.08 -13.20
C GLY A 47 -16.79 -15.07 -14.03
N SER A 48 -17.37 -13.92 -14.37
CA SER A 48 -16.79 -12.97 -15.32
C SER A 48 -15.97 -11.86 -14.65
N CYS A 49 -16.09 -11.70 -13.33
CA CYS A 49 -15.31 -10.80 -12.50
C CYS A 49 -14.77 -11.52 -11.25
N LEU A 50 -13.57 -11.14 -10.84
CA LEU A 50 -12.91 -11.57 -9.60
C LEU A 50 -12.82 -10.39 -8.64
N ALA A 51 -13.42 -10.51 -7.47
CA ALA A 51 -13.24 -9.58 -6.37
C ALA A 51 -12.18 -10.10 -5.40
N VAL A 52 -11.33 -9.20 -4.93
CA VAL A 52 -10.16 -9.48 -4.10
C VAL A 52 -10.20 -8.55 -2.90
N GLY A 53 -10.34 -9.10 -1.70
CA GLY A 53 -10.16 -8.37 -0.45
C GLY A 53 -8.71 -8.45 0.02
N THR A 54 -8.19 -7.35 0.52
CA THR A 54 -6.81 -7.19 0.98
C THR A 54 -6.77 -6.57 2.38
N ASP A 55 -5.61 -6.59 3.00
CA ASP A 55 -5.31 -5.91 4.26
C ASP A 55 -5.40 -4.38 4.21
N VAL A 56 -5.49 -3.78 3.01
CA VAL A 56 -5.63 -2.33 2.81
C VAL A 56 -6.88 -1.92 2.02
N GLY A 57 -7.80 -2.84 1.74
CA GLY A 57 -9.00 -2.54 0.95
C GLY A 57 -9.42 -3.66 0.02
N PHE A 58 -9.98 -3.35 -1.15
CA PHE A 58 -10.41 -4.34 -2.13
C PHE A 58 -10.18 -3.92 -3.59
N ARG A 59 -10.21 -4.91 -4.48
CA ARG A 59 -10.01 -4.74 -5.92
C ARG A 59 -10.96 -5.64 -6.70
N ILE A 60 -11.35 -5.18 -7.88
CA ILE A 60 -12.21 -5.92 -8.82
C ILE A 60 -11.45 -6.06 -10.12
N TYR A 61 -11.43 -7.28 -10.66
CA TYR A 61 -10.82 -7.62 -11.92
C TYR A 61 -11.87 -8.19 -12.87
N SER A 62 -11.86 -7.76 -14.12
CA SER A 62 -12.47 -8.51 -15.22
C SER A 62 -11.62 -9.75 -15.48
N VAL A 63 -12.26 -10.90 -15.67
CA VAL A 63 -11.56 -12.17 -15.98
C VAL A 63 -11.13 -12.20 -17.45
N LEU A 64 -11.94 -11.66 -18.36
CA LEU A 64 -11.63 -11.67 -19.80
C LEU A 64 -12.13 -10.39 -20.50
N PRO A 65 -11.23 -9.60 -21.12
CA PRO A 65 -9.77 -9.66 -20.94
C PRO A 65 -9.40 -9.38 -19.46
N PRO A 66 -8.30 -9.98 -18.95
CA PRO A 66 -7.83 -9.72 -17.60
C PRO A 66 -7.48 -8.25 -17.41
N LYS A 67 -8.22 -7.56 -16.53
CA LYS A 67 -8.00 -6.13 -16.26
C LYS A 67 -8.54 -5.74 -14.89
N GLU A 68 -7.79 -4.94 -14.14
CA GLU A 68 -8.32 -4.28 -12.95
C GLU A 68 -9.37 -3.24 -13.36
N THR A 69 -10.62 -3.45 -12.96
CA THR A 69 -11.73 -2.55 -13.28
C THR A 69 -11.99 -1.54 -12.18
N PHE A 70 -11.68 -1.91 -10.93
CA PHE A 70 -11.89 -1.05 -9.78
C PHE A 70 -10.93 -1.38 -8.64
N ARG A 71 -10.52 -0.35 -7.90
CA ARG A 71 -9.73 -0.47 -6.68
C ARG A 71 -10.21 0.53 -5.66
N ARG A 72 -10.33 0.07 -4.42
CA ARG A 72 -10.50 0.93 -3.25
C ARG A 72 -9.48 0.54 -2.20
N THR A 73 -8.67 1.52 -1.81
CA THR A 73 -7.82 1.43 -0.63
C THR A 73 -8.51 2.18 0.51
N PHE A 74 -8.53 1.59 1.70
CA PHE A 74 -8.98 2.22 2.93
C PHE A 74 -7.74 2.50 3.79
N GLY A 75 -7.76 3.58 4.58
CA GLY A 75 -6.62 3.98 5.42
C GLY A 75 -5.63 4.96 4.76
N GLY A 76 -4.81 5.60 5.59
CA GLY A 76 -3.67 6.45 5.18
C GLY A 76 -2.30 5.85 5.52
N SER A 77 -2.29 4.73 6.26
CA SER A 77 -1.11 3.94 6.62
C SER A 77 -1.20 2.55 5.98
N PHE A 78 -0.06 1.87 5.82
CA PHE A 78 0.04 0.60 5.09
C PHE A 78 -0.62 -0.61 5.78
N ASP A 79 -1.06 -0.47 7.03
CA ASP A 79 -1.55 -1.58 7.87
C ASP A 79 -3.01 -1.41 8.30
N ASP A 80 -3.76 -0.50 7.67
CA ASP A 80 -5.15 -0.23 8.02
C ASP A 80 -6.07 -0.39 6.80
N GLY A 81 -7.31 -0.83 7.03
CA GLY A 81 -8.33 -0.91 5.98
C GLY A 81 -8.71 -2.30 5.49
N GLY A 82 -8.45 -3.35 6.26
CA GLY A 82 -8.62 -4.74 5.85
C GLY A 82 -10.05 -5.15 5.51
N ILE A 83 -10.22 -5.82 4.37
CA ILE A 83 -11.49 -6.38 3.89
C ILE A 83 -11.37 -7.91 3.79
N GLY A 84 -12.03 -8.59 4.72
CA GLY A 84 -12.00 -10.05 4.86
C GLY A 84 -13.04 -10.78 4.00
N GLN A 85 -14.09 -10.10 3.55
CA GLN A 85 -15.02 -10.60 2.54
C GLN A 85 -15.42 -9.47 1.59
N VAL A 86 -15.42 -9.76 0.30
CA VAL A 86 -15.99 -8.91 -0.74
C VAL A 86 -16.83 -9.80 -1.65
N GLN A 87 -18.08 -9.41 -1.90
CA GLN A 87 -18.95 -10.08 -2.86
C GLN A 87 -19.62 -9.09 -3.79
N MET A 88 -19.59 -9.40 -5.09
CA MET A 88 -20.27 -8.64 -6.13
C MET A 88 -21.70 -9.15 -6.31
N LEU A 89 -22.61 -8.25 -6.65
CA LEU A 89 -23.88 -8.63 -7.26
C LEU A 89 -23.76 -8.52 -8.79
N PHE A 90 -23.52 -9.64 -9.45
CA PHE A 90 -23.23 -9.74 -10.88
C PHE A 90 -22.15 -8.73 -11.31
N ARG A 91 -22.48 -7.82 -12.25
CA ARG A 91 -21.65 -6.69 -12.68
C ARG A 91 -22.26 -5.34 -12.28
N CYS A 92 -23.10 -5.34 -11.24
CA CYS A 92 -23.64 -4.11 -10.69
C CYS A 92 -22.58 -3.37 -9.87
N ASN A 93 -22.85 -2.10 -9.59
CA ASN A 93 -22.05 -1.25 -8.71
C ASN A 93 -22.40 -1.45 -7.22
N LEU A 94 -22.85 -2.65 -6.85
CA LEU A 94 -23.20 -3.02 -5.48
C LEU A 94 -22.23 -4.09 -4.97
N LEU A 95 -21.63 -3.81 -3.83
CA LEU A 95 -20.70 -4.71 -3.16
C LEU A 95 -21.14 -4.99 -1.72
N ALA A 96 -21.07 -6.25 -1.32
CA ALA A 96 -21.20 -6.66 0.08
C ALA A 96 -19.79 -6.83 0.67
N LEU A 97 -19.49 -6.06 1.73
CA LEU A 97 -18.17 -6.01 2.37
C LEU A 97 -18.26 -6.43 3.83
N VAL A 98 -17.26 -7.18 4.31
CA VAL A 98 -17.02 -7.42 5.74
C VAL A 98 -15.54 -7.15 6.01
N GLY A 99 -15.25 -6.43 7.09
CA GLY A 99 -13.85 -6.18 7.46
C GLY A 99 -13.15 -7.45 7.95
N GLY A 100 -11.84 -7.53 7.74
CA GLY A 100 -11.03 -8.65 8.19
C GLY A 100 -9.54 -8.30 8.25
N GLY A 101 -8.71 -9.30 8.58
CA GLY A 101 -7.29 -9.07 8.82
C GLY A 101 -6.99 -8.43 10.18
N PRO A 102 -5.72 -8.04 10.43
CA PRO A 102 -5.30 -7.47 11.72
C PRO A 102 -5.92 -6.10 12.04
N SER A 103 -6.18 -5.27 11.02
CA SER A 103 -6.85 -3.97 11.14
C SER A 103 -8.03 -3.88 10.17
N PRO A 104 -9.22 -4.40 10.56
CA PRO A 104 -10.37 -4.45 9.68
C PRO A 104 -11.03 -3.06 9.52
N HIS A 105 -11.36 -2.65 8.29
CA HIS A 105 -12.02 -1.35 8.06
C HIS A 105 -13.44 -1.28 8.63
N TYR A 106 -14.14 -2.43 8.63
CA TYR A 106 -15.50 -2.59 9.16
C TYR A 106 -15.53 -3.71 10.21
N PRO A 107 -16.52 -3.75 11.12
CA PRO A 107 -16.63 -4.85 12.07
C PRO A 107 -16.77 -6.21 11.35
N PRO A 108 -16.07 -7.27 11.81
CA PRO A 108 -16.09 -8.58 11.15
C PRO A 108 -17.43 -9.31 11.24
N HIS A 109 -18.34 -8.82 12.09
CA HIS A 109 -19.69 -9.36 12.29
C HIS A 109 -20.78 -8.50 11.62
N LYS A 110 -20.40 -7.55 10.76
CA LYS A 110 -21.33 -6.65 10.06
C LYS A 110 -21.07 -6.65 8.56
N VAL A 111 -22.12 -6.84 7.78
CA VAL A 111 -22.09 -6.67 6.33
C VAL A 111 -22.40 -5.21 5.99
N MET A 112 -21.54 -4.61 5.17
CA MET A 112 -21.72 -3.27 4.63
C MET A 112 -22.11 -3.38 3.15
N ILE A 113 -23.10 -2.61 2.74
CA ILE A 113 -23.45 -2.43 1.32
C ILE A 113 -22.78 -1.15 0.84
N TRP A 114 -22.00 -1.26 -0.22
CA TRP A 114 -21.24 -0.18 -0.84
C TRP A 114 -21.74 0.07 -2.25
#